data_AF-A0A1Q6E545-F1
#
_entry.id   AF-A0A1Q6E545-F1
#
_cell.length_a   1.000
_cell.length_b   1.000
_cell.length_c   1.000
_cell.angle_alpha   90.00
_cell.angle_beta   90.00
_cell.angle_gamma   90.00
#
_symmetry.space_group_name_H-M   'P 1'
#
loop_
_entity.id
_entity.type
_entity.pdbx_description
1 polymer ?
#
loop_
_entity_poly.entity_id
_entity_poly.type
_entity_poly.pdbx_seq_one_letter_code
_entity_poly.pdbx_strand_id
1 'polypeptide(L)'
;MRNGSSIIAFKVGGTVSEGYHFQITASHSDSPLFKIKAQPALEGPGSYRRLNVEAYGGMIDYTWFDRPLSLAGRVMVQTGNRIESRLVSLYRDVALIPSLAIHMDHGVNNGFAPNRRIDLCPVVSAGALEKEALQPLLANELDLHPDQIVSHDLYLVNRQAPCIWGAAGEFISAPRLDDLMCAYASAEAFLRSANDSCVSVYCCFDNEEVGSNTKQGAMSTFLPDTLMRLNGALGGTDEEYRRALAGSLTP
;
A
#
# COMPACT_ATOMS: atom_id res chain seq x y z
N MET A 1 -15.16 0.44 -1.89
CA MET A 1 -13.85 0.19 -1.24
C MET A 1 -13.97 -1.01 -0.30
N ARG A 2 -12.99 -1.92 -0.30
CA ARG A 2 -12.95 -3.11 0.56
C ARG A 2 -11.66 -3.08 1.38
N ASN A 3 -11.76 -3.42 2.67
CA ASN A 3 -10.65 -3.34 3.66
C ASN A 3 -10.03 -1.95 3.87
N GLY A 4 -10.45 -0.92 3.14
CA GLY A 4 -9.78 0.39 3.12
C GLY A 4 -8.52 0.42 2.25
N SER A 5 -8.22 -0.65 1.51
CA SER A 5 -7.01 -0.76 0.67
C SER A 5 -7.32 -1.08 -0.80
N SER A 6 -8.44 -1.74 -1.12
CA SER A 6 -8.86 -1.95 -2.51
C SER A 6 -10.07 -1.10 -2.88
N ILE A 7 -10.07 -0.59 -4.11
CA ILE A 7 -11.16 0.22 -4.67
C ILE A 7 -11.62 -0.36 -6.00
N ILE A 8 -12.95 -0.40 -6.17
CA ILE A 8 -13.60 -0.58 -7.45
C ILE A 8 -14.52 0.62 -7.63
N ALA A 9 -14.37 1.32 -8.76
CA ALA A 9 -15.24 2.40 -9.20
C ALA A 9 -15.83 2.02 -10.57
N PHE A 10 -17.04 2.48 -10.85
CA PHE A 10 -17.70 2.19 -12.13
C PHE A 10 -18.53 3.38 -12.61
N LYS A 11 -18.69 3.49 -13.93
CA LYS A 11 -19.59 4.42 -14.61
C LYS A 11 -20.46 3.64 -15.56
N VAL A 12 -21.78 3.84 -15.45
CA VAL A 12 -22.77 3.25 -16.37
C VAL A 12 -23.03 4.28 -17.46
N GLY A 13 -22.80 3.90 -18.72
CA GLY A 13 -23.08 4.74 -19.87
C GLY A 13 -24.58 5.04 -20.02
N GLY A 14 -24.92 6.23 -20.54
CA GLY A 14 -26.31 6.69 -20.64
C GLY A 14 -27.19 5.88 -21.61
N THR A 15 -26.58 5.11 -22.50
CA THR A 15 -27.26 4.27 -23.50
C THR A 15 -27.11 2.77 -23.21
N VAL A 16 -26.65 2.40 -22.01
CA VAL A 16 -26.57 1.00 -21.58
C VAL A 16 -27.95 0.36 -21.65
N SER A 17 -28.08 -0.62 -22.53
CA SER A 17 -29.25 -1.46 -22.76
C SER A 17 -28.84 -2.93 -22.77
N GLU A 18 -29.75 -3.83 -23.18
CA GLU A 18 -29.39 -5.23 -23.45
C GLU A 18 -28.13 -5.32 -24.33
N GLY A 19 -27.22 -6.24 -23.98
CA GLY A 19 -25.98 -6.48 -24.74
C GLY A 19 -24.79 -5.58 -24.39
N TYR A 20 -24.84 -4.85 -23.26
CA TYR A 20 -23.68 -4.11 -22.75
C TYR A 20 -22.52 -5.03 -22.32
N HIS A 21 -21.32 -4.45 -22.18
CA HIS A 21 -20.13 -5.11 -21.64
C HIS A 21 -19.41 -4.24 -20.61
N PHE A 22 -18.46 -4.84 -19.90
CA PHE A 22 -17.58 -4.14 -18.97
C PHE A 22 -16.25 -3.78 -19.68
N GLN A 23 -15.85 -2.51 -19.57
CA GLN A 23 -14.51 -2.05 -19.91
C GLN A 23 -13.74 -1.85 -18.62
N ILE A 24 -12.89 -2.81 -18.28
CA ILE A 24 -12.26 -2.89 -16.96
C ILE A 24 -10.82 -2.44 -17.09
N THR A 25 -10.33 -1.59 -16.20
CA THR A 25 -8.89 -1.36 -15.98
C THR A 25 -8.53 -1.89 -14.61
N ALA A 26 -7.35 -2.51 -14.50
CA ALA A 26 -6.86 -3.08 -13.25
C ALA A 26 -5.44 -2.60 -12.96
N SER A 27 -5.16 -2.37 -11.69
CA SER A 27 -3.86 -1.98 -11.12
C SER A 27 -3.79 -2.50 -9.69
N HIS A 28 -2.64 -2.32 -9.03
CA HIS A 28 -2.52 -2.58 -7.60
C HIS A 28 -2.01 -1.36 -6.81
N SER A 29 -2.37 -1.34 -5.53
CA SER A 29 -2.17 -0.21 -4.61
C SER A 29 -1.04 -0.44 -3.63
N ASP A 30 -0.55 -1.67 -3.54
CA ASP A 30 0.54 -2.05 -2.68
C ASP A 30 1.89 -1.96 -3.41
N SER A 31 2.96 -2.13 -2.65
CA SER A 31 4.32 -2.16 -3.17
C SER A 31 5.16 -2.96 -2.20
N PRO A 32 6.36 -3.42 -2.61
CA PRO A 32 7.27 -4.04 -1.68
C PRO A 32 7.68 -3.00 -0.61
N LEU A 33 7.37 -3.28 0.66
CA LEU A 33 7.63 -2.40 1.81
C LEU A 33 8.07 -3.21 3.05
N PHE A 34 8.55 -2.53 4.08
CA PHE A 34 8.70 -3.13 5.41
C PHE A 34 7.50 -2.82 6.29
N LYS A 35 6.76 -3.85 6.69
CA LYS A 35 5.63 -3.74 7.62
C LYS A 35 6.12 -3.76 9.07
N ILE A 36 5.58 -2.87 9.90
CA ILE A 36 5.81 -2.90 11.35
C ILE A 36 5.01 -4.06 11.95
N LYS A 37 5.68 -4.94 12.70
CA LYS A 37 5.01 -6.06 13.36
C LYS A 37 4.09 -5.60 14.49
N ALA A 38 3.15 -6.47 14.88
CA ALA A 38 2.23 -6.23 15.98
C ALA A 38 2.94 -5.94 17.33
N GLN A 39 4.11 -6.55 17.55
CA GLN A 39 5.03 -6.19 18.63
C GLN A 39 6.18 -5.36 18.03
N PRO A 40 6.05 -4.02 18.00
CA PRO A 40 6.92 -3.16 17.21
C PRO A 40 8.25 -2.87 17.90
N ALA A 41 8.33 -2.92 19.23
CA ALA A 41 9.51 -2.47 19.95
C ALA A 41 10.63 -3.53 19.92
N LEU A 42 11.83 -3.11 19.52
CA LEU A 42 13.07 -3.87 19.71
C LEU A 42 14.09 -3.02 20.45
N GLU A 43 14.81 -3.67 21.36
CA GLU A 43 16.02 -3.11 21.94
C GLU A 43 17.17 -3.14 20.92
N GLY A 44 18.06 -2.15 21.02
CA GLY A 44 19.31 -2.08 20.27
C GLY A 44 20.51 -2.01 21.23
N PRO A 45 21.74 -1.97 20.70
CA PRO A 45 22.92 -1.73 21.50
C PRO A 45 22.79 -0.43 22.31
N GLY A 46 23.08 -0.49 23.61
CA GLY A 46 23.00 0.67 24.50
C GLY A 46 21.59 1.25 24.63
N SER A 47 21.45 2.56 24.41
CA SER A 47 20.19 3.28 24.52
C SER A 47 19.38 3.32 23.21
N TYR A 48 19.83 2.61 22.18
CA TYR A 48 19.16 2.62 20.89
C TYR A 48 17.78 1.95 20.97
N ARG A 49 16.85 2.45 20.16
CA ARG A 49 15.53 1.86 19.95
C ARG A 49 15.35 1.53 18.48
N ARG A 50 14.81 0.34 18.22
CA ARG A 50 14.57 -0.16 16.87
C ARG A 50 13.11 -0.58 16.71
N LEU A 51 12.67 -0.68 15.46
CA LEU A 51 11.37 -1.25 15.13
C LEU A 51 11.50 -2.68 14.59
N ASN A 52 10.65 -3.56 15.08
CA ASN A 52 10.48 -4.91 14.54
C ASN A 52 9.68 -4.83 13.25
N VAL A 53 10.31 -5.24 12.15
CA VAL A 53 9.70 -5.21 10.83
C VAL A 53 9.71 -6.58 10.16
N GLU A 54 8.86 -6.72 9.17
CA GLU A 54 8.88 -7.83 8.22
C GLU A 54 8.78 -7.32 6.79
N ALA A 55 9.47 -8.00 5.88
CA ALA A 55 9.36 -7.74 4.46
C ALA A 55 7.95 -8.11 3.99
N TYR A 56 7.33 -7.21 3.25
CA TYR A 56 6.08 -7.40 2.53
C TYR A 56 6.41 -7.34 1.04
N GLY A 57 6.22 -8.42 0.31
CA GLY A 57 6.55 -8.51 -1.12
C GLY A 57 8.02 -8.78 -1.46
N GLY A 58 8.34 -8.63 -2.75
CA GLY A 58 9.65 -8.93 -3.35
C GLY A 58 10.72 -7.84 -3.16
N MET A 59 11.09 -7.55 -1.92
CA MET A 59 12.01 -6.45 -1.58
C MET A 59 13.40 -6.54 -2.24
N ILE A 60 13.89 -5.41 -2.75
CA ILE A 60 15.31 -5.19 -3.05
C ILE A 60 15.97 -4.53 -1.83
N ASP A 61 16.44 -5.37 -0.90
CA ASP A 61 16.79 -4.97 0.47
C ASP A 61 17.80 -3.81 0.55
N TYR A 62 18.86 -3.80 -0.27
CA TYR A 62 19.91 -2.76 -0.21
C TYR A 62 19.38 -1.35 -0.51
N THR A 63 18.27 -1.22 -1.23
CA THR A 63 17.70 0.09 -1.57
C THR A 63 17.09 0.81 -0.37
N TRP A 64 16.89 0.12 0.75
CA TRP A 64 16.29 0.67 1.97
C TRP A 64 17.29 1.20 2.99
N PHE A 65 18.57 0.84 2.83
CA PHE A 65 19.64 1.28 3.73
C PHE A 65 19.98 2.75 3.51
N ASP A 66 20.37 3.42 4.59
CA ASP A 66 20.88 4.80 4.63
C ASP A 66 19.96 5.85 4.00
N ARG A 67 18.64 5.63 4.04
CA ARG A 67 17.63 6.59 3.59
C ARG A 67 16.79 7.13 4.74
N PRO A 68 16.36 8.41 4.68
CA PRO A 68 15.33 8.90 5.58
C PRO A 68 14.03 8.12 5.38
N LEU A 69 13.63 7.36 6.39
CA LEU A 69 12.39 6.61 6.42
C LEU A 69 11.40 7.25 7.37
N SER A 70 10.12 7.01 7.09
CA SER A 70 9.03 7.38 7.97
C SER A 70 7.99 6.27 8.07
N LEU A 71 6.88 6.56 8.73
CA LEU A 71 5.80 5.61 8.99
C LEU A 71 4.51 6.13 8.39
N ALA A 72 3.81 5.27 7.66
CA ALA A 72 2.44 5.52 7.22
C ALA A 72 1.61 4.23 7.23
N GLY A 73 0.30 4.38 7.29
CA GLY A 73 -0.65 3.29 7.25
C GLY A 73 -1.92 3.67 8.01
N ARG A 74 -2.41 2.75 8.84
CA ARG A 74 -3.59 2.97 9.66
C ARG A 74 -3.43 2.48 11.09
N VAL A 75 -4.24 3.04 11.96
CA VAL A 75 -4.45 2.56 13.33
C VAL A 75 -5.93 2.26 13.56
N MET A 76 -6.20 1.30 14.43
CA MET A 76 -7.53 1.01 14.95
C MET A 76 -7.67 1.72 16.30
N VAL A 77 -8.67 2.59 16.41
CA VAL A 77 -8.86 3.50 17.54
C VAL A 77 -10.17 3.20 18.24
N GLN A 78 -10.13 3.07 19.57
CA GLN A 78 -11.30 2.97 20.41
C GLN A 78 -11.92 4.36 20.62
N THR A 79 -13.14 4.54 20.13
CA THR A 79 -13.97 5.72 20.34
C THR A 79 -15.24 5.31 21.08
N GLY A 80 -15.27 5.49 22.41
CA GLY A 80 -16.38 5.02 23.26
C GLY A 80 -16.50 3.50 23.21
N ASN A 81 -17.62 2.97 22.70
CA ASN A 81 -17.88 1.54 22.55
C ASN A 81 -17.64 1.01 21.12
N ARG A 82 -16.94 1.77 20.27
CA ARG A 82 -16.68 1.42 18.87
C ARG A 82 -15.19 1.43 18.56
N ILE A 83 -14.79 0.65 17.57
CA ILE A 83 -13.45 0.71 16.97
C ILE A 83 -13.56 1.32 15.58
N GLU A 84 -12.78 2.35 15.33
CA GLU A 84 -12.71 3.08 14.06
C GLU A 84 -11.32 2.94 13.45
N SER A 85 -11.24 2.90 12.12
CA SER A 85 -9.95 2.95 11.42
C SER A 85 -9.59 4.40 11.10
N ARG A 86 -8.37 4.82 11.45
CA ARG A 86 -7.83 6.14 11.09
C ARG A 86 -6.52 5.97 10.33
N LEU A 87 -6.38 6.71 9.23
CA LEU A 87 -5.11 6.79 8.49
C LEU A 87 -4.13 7.65 9.28
N VAL A 88 -2.86 7.31 9.22
CA VAL A 88 -1.76 8.06 9.81
C VAL A 88 -0.57 8.07 8.86
N SER A 89 0.09 9.21 8.74
CA SER A 89 1.31 9.37 7.96
C SER A 89 2.16 10.44 8.64
N LEU A 90 3.32 10.04 9.14
CA LEU A 90 4.20 10.98 9.83
C LEU A 90 4.90 11.83 8.77
N TYR A 91 4.65 13.15 8.78
CA TYR A 91 5.25 14.03 7.78
C TYR A 91 6.69 14.49 8.13
N ARG A 92 7.49 13.58 8.68
CA ARG A 92 8.89 13.80 9.09
C ARG A 92 9.69 12.49 9.02
N ASP A 93 11.01 12.60 8.98
CA ASP A 93 11.92 11.45 8.98
C ASP A 93 12.07 10.95 10.42
N VAL A 94 11.77 9.67 10.66
CA VAL A 94 11.74 9.09 12.02
C VAL A 94 12.52 7.79 12.16
N ALA A 95 12.97 7.22 11.04
CA ALA A 95 13.61 5.92 11.00
C ALA A 95 14.76 5.89 9.99
N LEU A 96 15.76 5.04 10.25
CA LEU A 96 16.88 4.75 9.35
C LEU A 96 17.27 3.28 9.50
N ILE A 97 17.53 2.60 8.39
CA ILE A 97 18.23 1.30 8.41
C ILE A 97 19.71 1.60 8.09
N PRO A 98 20.62 1.61 9.07
CA PRO A 98 22.01 1.99 8.83
C PRO A 98 22.79 0.84 8.18
N SER A 99 23.64 1.16 7.20
CA SER A 99 24.63 0.19 6.69
C SER A 99 25.73 -0.07 7.72
N LEU A 100 26.29 -1.28 7.68
CA LEU A 100 27.54 -1.59 8.38
C LEU A 100 28.71 -0.93 7.63
N ALA A 101 29.64 -0.32 8.37
CA ALA A 101 30.82 0.27 7.77
C ALA A 101 31.69 -0.78 7.07
N ILE A 102 32.21 -0.47 5.87
CA ILE A 102 33.05 -1.39 5.07
C ILE A 102 34.32 -1.86 5.79
N HIS A 103 34.81 -1.11 6.77
CA HIS A 103 35.94 -1.51 7.62
C HIS A 103 35.61 -2.69 8.54
N MET A 104 34.32 -2.95 8.77
CA MET A 104 33.81 -4.07 9.57
C MET A 104 33.27 -5.20 8.69
N ASP A 105 32.99 -4.94 7.41
CA ASP A 105 32.65 -5.92 6.38
C ASP A 105 33.35 -5.60 5.05
N HIS A 106 34.58 -6.09 4.92
CA HIS A 106 35.39 -5.90 3.72
C HIS A 106 34.85 -6.66 2.49
N GLY A 107 33.93 -7.62 2.70
CA GLY A 107 33.39 -8.50 1.66
C GLY A 107 32.07 -8.03 1.05
N VAL A 108 31.47 -6.96 1.59
CA VAL A 108 30.10 -6.51 1.26
C VAL A 108 29.84 -6.32 -0.25
N ASN A 109 30.86 -5.87 -0.99
CA ASN A 109 30.77 -5.64 -2.44
C ASN A 109 30.88 -6.92 -3.29
N ASN A 110 31.29 -8.06 -2.70
CA ASN A 110 31.29 -9.37 -3.37
C ASN A 110 29.92 -10.06 -3.27
N GLY A 111 29.07 -9.61 -2.36
CA GLY A 111 27.72 -10.14 -2.15
C GLY A 111 27.08 -9.49 -0.93
N PHE A 112 25.94 -8.85 -1.13
CA PHE A 112 25.15 -8.23 -0.07
C PHE A 112 23.95 -9.12 0.28
N ALA A 113 23.97 -9.73 1.46
CA ALA A 113 22.94 -10.66 1.92
C ALA A 113 22.55 -10.35 3.38
N PRO A 114 21.85 -9.23 3.63
CA PRO A 114 21.46 -8.84 4.98
C PRO A 114 20.48 -9.86 5.58
N ASN A 115 20.62 -10.13 6.87
CA ASN A 115 19.64 -10.91 7.61
C ASN A 115 18.40 -10.04 7.87
N ARG A 116 17.30 -10.31 7.15
CA ARG A 116 16.04 -9.56 7.26
C ARG A 116 15.47 -9.44 8.68
N ARG A 117 15.81 -10.36 9.59
CA ARG A 117 15.33 -10.34 10.98
C ARG A 117 16.16 -9.48 11.91
N ILE A 118 17.37 -9.09 11.50
CA ILE A 118 18.35 -8.41 12.35
C ILE A 118 18.75 -7.08 11.73
N ASP A 119 19.21 -7.11 10.47
CA ASP A 119 19.91 -6.00 9.82
C ASP A 119 18.94 -4.99 9.19
N LEU A 120 17.70 -5.40 8.90
CA LEU A 120 16.65 -4.54 8.32
C LEU A 120 15.73 -3.90 9.37
N CYS A 121 15.99 -4.10 10.66
CA CYS A 121 15.22 -3.46 11.72
C CYS A 121 15.71 -2.01 11.90
N PRO A 122 14.92 -0.98 11.53
CA PRO A 122 15.37 0.40 11.55
C PRO A 122 15.58 0.90 12.97
N VAL A 123 16.56 1.80 13.13
CA VAL A 123 16.74 2.61 14.33
C VAL A 123 15.78 3.80 14.28
N VAL A 124 15.18 4.12 15.42
CA VAL A 124 14.27 5.28 15.58
C VAL A 124 14.70 6.24 16.69
N SER A 125 15.62 5.82 17.56
CA SER A 125 16.18 6.68 18.60
C SER A 125 17.53 6.16 19.07
N ALA A 126 18.38 7.07 19.52
CA ALA A 126 19.66 6.78 20.18
C ALA A 126 19.59 6.94 21.71
N GLY A 127 18.39 7.08 22.29
CA GLY A 127 18.19 7.15 23.75
C GLY A 127 17.27 8.24 24.25
N ALA A 128 16.79 9.13 23.36
CA ALA A 128 15.82 10.16 23.71
C ALA A 128 14.38 9.65 23.79
N LEU A 129 14.11 8.43 23.30
CA LEU A 129 12.79 7.81 23.34
C LEU A 129 12.78 6.63 24.31
N GLU A 130 11.69 6.53 25.06
CA GLU A 130 11.38 5.39 25.93
C GLU A 130 11.15 4.10 25.13
N LYS A 131 11.03 2.96 25.82
CA LYS A 131 10.94 1.63 25.21
C LYS A 131 9.68 1.44 24.34
N GLU A 132 8.56 2.05 24.72
CA GLU A 132 7.26 1.93 24.04
C GLU A 132 6.93 3.14 23.13
N ALA A 133 7.92 3.74 22.47
CA ALA A 133 7.77 5.04 21.82
C ALA A 133 6.79 5.11 20.63
N LEU A 134 6.47 3.99 19.97
CA LEU A 134 5.62 4.02 18.77
C LEU A 134 4.19 4.48 19.08
N GLN A 135 3.59 3.97 20.15
CA GLN A 135 2.19 4.28 20.47
C GLN A 135 1.99 5.75 20.86
N PRO A 136 2.82 6.36 21.75
CA PRO A 136 2.78 7.79 21.99
C PRO A 136 3.07 8.64 20.75
N LEU A 137 4.00 8.20 19.88
CA LEU A 137 4.31 8.91 18.63
C LEU A 137 3.08 9.00 17.71
N LEU A 138 2.36 7.89 17.53
CA LEU A 138 1.14 7.83 16.72
C LEU A 138 -0.02 8.58 17.37
N ALA A 139 -0.15 8.48 18.69
CA ALA A 139 -1.20 9.14 19.45
C ALA A 139 -1.05 10.67 19.35
N ASN A 140 0.17 11.18 19.50
CA ASN A 140 0.47 12.60 19.31
C ASN A 140 0.17 13.08 17.87
N GLU A 141 0.50 12.28 16.85
CA GLU A 141 0.20 12.65 15.45
C GLU A 141 -1.31 12.73 15.18
N LEU A 142 -2.10 11.89 15.86
CA LEU A 142 -3.54 11.78 15.64
C LEU A 142 -4.40 12.57 16.64
N ASP A 143 -3.76 13.32 17.54
CA ASP A 143 -4.40 14.02 18.66
C ASP A 143 -5.29 13.08 19.50
N LEU A 144 -4.70 11.97 19.93
CA LEU A 144 -5.35 10.90 20.70
C LEU A 144 -4.60 10.61 22.00
N HIS A 145 -5.29 10.00 22.96
CA HIS A 145 -4.62 9.35 24.07
C HIS A 145 -4.02 8.00 23.62
N PRO A 146 -2.79 7.62 24.02
CA PRO A 146 -2.14 6.37 23.62
C PRO A 146 -3.01 5.11 23.79
N ASP A 147 -3.72 5.01 24.92
CA ASP A 147 -4.59 3.88 25.25
C ASP A 147 -5.80 3.72 24.31
N GLN A 148 -6.11 4.74 23.50
CA GLN A 148 -7.15 4.62 22.48
C GLN A 148 -6.68 3.81 21.27
N ILE A 149 -5.38 3.66 21.05
CA ILE A 149 -4.85 2.87 19.94
C ILE A 149 -4.90 1.39 20.32
N VAL A 150 -5.74 0.63 19.63
CA VAL A 150 -5.97 -0.81 19.86
C VAL A 150 -4.98 -1.66 19.06
N SER A 151 -4.73 -1.27 17.81
CA SER A 151 -3.80 -1.96 16.92
C SER A 151 -3.38 -1.07 15.76
N HIS A 152 -2.40 -1.53 14.98
CA HIS A 152 -1.86 -0.79 13.85
C HIS A 152 -1.55 -1.69 12.66
N ASP A 153 -1.53 -1.07 11.49
CA ASP A 153 -1.14 -1.65 10.21
C ASP A 153 -0.28 -0.59 9.50
N LEU A 154 1.02 -0.61 9.79
CA LEU A 154 1.98 0.46 9.48
C LEU A 154 3.14 -0.09 8.66
N TYR A 155 3.68 0.77 7.82
CA TYR A 155 4.76 0.46 6.90
C TYR A 155 5.86 1.52 7.00
N LEU A 156 7.11 1.10 6.81
CA LEU A 156 8.20 2.03 6.52
C LEU A 156 7.97 2.64 5.14
N VAL A 157 8.15 3.95 5.07
CA VAL A 157 7.99 4.73 3.83
C VAL A 157 9.28 5.47 3.55
N ASN A 158 9.86 5.24 2.37
CA ASN A 158 10.94 6.06 1.85
C ASN A 158 10.42 7.47 1.53
N ARG A 159 10.98 8.48 2.20
CA ARG A 159 10.61 9.90 2.07
C ARG A 159 11.39 10.66 1.01
N GLN A 160 12.24 9.98 0.22
CA GLN A 160 12.90 10.60 -0.92
C GLN A 160 11.85 11.24 -1.85
N ALA A 161 12.03 12.54 -2.09
CA ALA A 161 11.16 13.30 -2.97
C ALA A 161 11.24 12.73 -4.40
N PRO A 162 10.10 12.48 -5.06
CA PRO A 162 10.06 12.18 -6.48
C PRO A 162 10.72 13.29 -7.30
N CYS A 163 11.41 12.94 -8.37
CA CYS A 163 12.03 13.92 -9.27
C CYS A 163 11.96 13.51 -10.74
N ILE A 164 11.98 14.53 -11.60
CA ILE A 164 12.26 14.37 -13.04
C ILE A 164 13.76 14.61 -13.23
N TRP A 165 14.43 13.77 -14.00
CA TRP A 165 15.88 13.85 -14.21
C TRP A 165 16.28 13.34 -15.60
N GLY A 166 17.59 13.33 -15.84
CA GLY A 166 18.20 13.04 -17.14
C GLY A 166 18.73 14.30 -17.80
N ALA A 167 19.75 14.19 -18.65
CA ALA A 167 20.36 15.34 -19.33
C ALA A 167 19.34 16.15 -20.18
N ALA A 168 18.27 15.49 -20.63
CA ALA A 168 17.14 16.09 -21.33
C ALA A 168 15.85 16.19 -20.49
N GLY A 169 15.86 15.76 -19.22
CA GLY A 169 14.69 15.84 -18.33
C GLY A 169 13.53 14.89 -18.68
N GLU A 170 13.84 13.68 -19.13
CA GLU A 170 12.86 12.72 -19.68
C GLU A 170 12.56 11.52 -18.78
N PHE A 171 13.25 11.38 -17.64
CA PHE A 171 13.08 10.27 -16.72
C PHE A 171 12.37 10.69 -15.44
N ILE A 172 11.65 9.75 -14.84
CA ILE A 172 11.01 9.92 -13.52
C ILE A 172 11.67 8.97 -12.54
N SER A 173 11.94 9.44 -11.33
CA SER A 173 12.28 8.59 -10.20
C SER A 173 11.39 8.91 -9.02
N ALA A 174 10.68 7.90 -8.53
CA ALA A 174 9.83 7.96 -7.37
C ALA A 174 9.80 6.57 -6.71
N PRO A 175 9.60 6.49 -5.38
CA PRO A 175 9.27 5.21 -4.77
C PRO A 175 7.88 4.74 -5.24
N ARG A 176 7.66 3.43 -5.30
CA ARG A 176 6.35 2.80 -5.57
C ARG A 176 5.77 3.11 -6.95
N LEU A 177 6.61 3.35 -7.95
CA LEU A 177 6.13 3.47 -9.34
C LEU A 177 5.38 2.19 -9.75
N ASP A 178 5.96 1.05 -9.40
CA ASP A 178 5.26 -0.24 -9.34
C ASP A 178 4.39 -0.27 -8.06
N ASP A 179 3.05 -0.20 -8.14
CA ASP A 179 2.21 0.02 -9.34
C ASP A 179 1.38 1.30 -9.27
N LEU A 180 1.75 2.24 -8.37
CA LEU A 180 1.00 3.48 -8.20
C LEU A 180 0.98 4.35 -9.47
N MET A 181 1.96 4.19 -10.37
CA MET A 181 1.93 4.84 -11.67
C MET A 181 0.77 4.32 -12.53
N CYS A 182 0.58 3.01 -12.62
CA CYS A 182 -0.54 2.43 -13.36
C CYS A 182 -1.86 2.70 -12.65
N ALA A 183 -1.90 2.64 -11.32
CA ALA A 183 -3.09 3.00 -10.53
C ALA A 183 -3.53 4.44 -10.80
N TYR A 184 -2.57 5.38 -10.87
CA TYR A 184 -2.84 6.77 -11.24
C TYR A 184 -3.31 6.90 -12.69
N ALA A 185 -2.58 6.31 -13.65
CA ALA A 185 -2.90 6.43 -15.07
C ALA A 185 -4.28 5.81 -15.40
N SER A 186 -4.60 4.66 -14.83
CA SER A 186 -5.90 3.99 -15.00
C SER A 186 -7.03 4.75 -14.32
N ALA A 187 -6.81 5.33 -13.13
CA ALA A 187 -7.79 6.20 -12.49
C ALA A 187 -8.07 7.46 -13.33
N GLU A 188 -7.02 8.13 -13.83
CA GLU A 188 -7.17 9.30 -14.72
C GLU A 188 -7.89 8.94 -16.01
N ALA A 189 -7.52 7.83 -16.65
CA ALA A 189 -8.21 7.33 -17.85
C ALA A 189 -9.68 7.02 -17.56
N PHE A 190 -9.97 6.36 -16.43
CA PHE A 190 -11.33 6.09 -15.98
C PHE A 190 -12.11 7.36 -15.73
N LEU A 191 -11.55 8.38 -15.07
CA LEU A 191 -12.25 9.64 -14.82
C LEU A 191 -12.58 10.38 -16.12
N ARG A 192 -11.63 10.40 -17.07
CA ARG A 192 -11.75 11.13 -18.35
C ARG A 192 -12.53 10.36 -19.42
N SER A 193 -12.65 9.04 -19.31
CA SER A 193 -13.35 8.25 -20.32
C SER A 193 -14.83 8.64 -20.40
N ALA A 194 -15.37 8.64 -21.61
CA ALA A 194 -16.80 8.75 -21.84
C ALA A 194 -17.16 7.65 -22.84
N ASN A 195 -17.96 6.69 -22.37
CA ASN A 195 -18.48 5.66 -23.25
C ASN A 195 -19.91 5.35 -22.81
N ASP A 196 -20.85 5.80 -23.63
CA ASP A 196 -22.27 5.73 -23.28
C ASP A 196 -22.87 4.34 -23.50
N SER A 197 -22.19 3.43 -24.19
CA SER A 197 -22.72 2.11 -24.55
C SER A 197 -22.21 0.96 -23.65
N CYS A 198 -21.32 1.24 -22.71
CA CYS A 198 -20.74 0.22 -21.83
C CYS A 198 -20.76 0.61 -20.35
N VAL A 199 -20.32 -0.30 -19.51
CA VAL A 199 -19.96 -0.02 -18.12
C VAL A 199 -18.45 0.08 -18.00
N SER A 200 -17.92 1.28 -17.76
CA SER A 200 -16.50 1.44 -17.45
C SER A 200 -16.26 1.06 -15.99
N VAL A 201 -15.18 0.33 -15.71
CA VAL A 201 -14.80 -0.13 -14.38
C VAL A 201 -13.33 0.14 -14.14
N TYR A 202 -13.01 0.77 -13.03
CA TYR A 202 -11.66 0.91 -12.52
C TYR A 202 -11.49 0.03 -11.29
N CYS A 203 -10.47 -0.81 -11.30
CA CYS A 203 -10.09 -1.66 -10.18
C CYS A 203 -8.66 -1.33 -9.74
N CYS A 204 -8.48 -1.12 -8.45
CA CYS A 204 -7.17 -1.10 -7.83
C CYS A 204 -7.20 -2.02 -6.62
N PHE A 205 -6.47 -3.12 -6.72
CA PHE A 205 -6.42 -4.17 -5.71
C PHE A 205 -5.26 -3.97 -4.75
N ASP A 206 -5.26 -4.71 -3.65
CA ASP A 206 -4.21 -4.75 -2.65
C ASP A 206 -3.70 -6.19 -2.57
N ASN A 207 -2.49 -6.40 -2.09
CA ASN A 207 -1.83 -7.69 -1.93
C ASN A 207 -1.40 -8.38 -3.22
N GLU A 208 -1.15 -7.63 -4.30
CA GLU A 208 -0.55 -8.20 -5.51
C GLU A 208 0.83 -8.79 -5.19
N GLU A 209 1.65 -8.04 -4.45
CA GLU A 209 3.04 -8.34 -4.13
C GLU A 209 3.24 -9.61 -3.28
N VAL A 210 2.14 -10.14 -2.73
CA VAL A 210 2.12 -11.36 -1.92
C VAL A 210 1.18 -12.44 -2.48
N GLY A 211 0.76 -12.28 -3.74
CA GLY A 211 0.05 -13.31 -4.52
C GLY A 211 -1.47 -13.13 -4.63
N SER A 212 -2.03 -11.97 -4.31
CA SER A 212 -3.44 -11.57 -4.52
C SER A 212 -4.53 -12.39 -3.81
N ASN A 213 -4.18 -13.46 -3.09
CA ASN A 213 -5.12 -14.39 -2.47
C ASN A 213 -5.60 -13.92 -1.09
N THR A 214 -6.23 -12.75 -1.05
CA THR A 214 -6.84 -12.16 0.15
C THR A 214 -8.28 -11.74 -0.13
N LYS A 215 -9.02 -11.26 0.89
CA LYS A 215 -10.40 -10.79 0.69
C LYS A 215 -10.48 -9.52 -0.20
N GLN A 216 -9.38 -8.79 -0.34
CA GLN A 216 -9.31 -7.53 -1.09
C GLN A 216 -8.38 -7.59 -2.32
N GLY A 217 -7.61 -8.67 -2.50
CA GLY A 217 -6.77 -8.87 -3.68
C GLY A 217 -7.53 -9.30 -4.92
N ALA A 218 -6.82 -9.40 -6.04
CA ALA A 218 -7.40 -9.67 -7.35
C ALA A 218 -8.05 -11.05 -7.46
N MET A 219 -7.60 -12.04 -6.67
CA MET A 219 -8.21 -13.38 -6.61
C MET A 219 -9.44 -13.44 -5.70
N SER A 220 -9.84 -12.32 -5.09
CA SER A 220 -11.01 -12.26 -4.22
C SER A 220 -12.32 -12.26 -5.00
N THR A 221 -13.42 -12.41 -4.28
CA THR A 221 -14.77 -12.23 -4.86
C THR A 221 -15.09 -10.76 -5.16
N PHE A 222 -14.21 -9.80 -4.87
CA PHE A 222 -14.57 -8.38 -4.86
C PHE A 222 -15.05 -7.88 -6.21
N LEU A 223 -14.32 -8.18 -7.28
CA LEU A 223 -14.72 -7.84 -8.63
C LEU A 223 -16.00 -8.58 -9.06
N PRO A 224 -16.05 -9.93 -9.08
CA PRO A 224 -17.24 -10.64 -9.55
C PRO A 224 -18.50 -10.28 -8.75
N ASP A 225 -18.42 -10.13 -7.43
CA ASP A 225 -19.56 -9.69 -6.60
C ASP A 225 -20.05 -8.29 -7.01
N THR A 226 -19.11 -7.39 -7.31
CA THR A 226 -19.45 -6.01 -7.70
C THR A 226 -20.11 -5.98 -9.08
N LEU A 227 -19.56 -6.68 -10.06
CA LEU A 227 -20.12 -6.74 -11.41
C LEU A 227 -21.48 -7.43 -11.44
N MET A 228 -21.65 -8.53 -10.69
CA MET A 228 -22.93 -9.24 -10.59
C MET A 228 -24.01 -8.37 -9.94
N ARG A 229 -23.68 -7.65 -8.86
CA ARG A 229 -24.61 -6.70 -8.23
C ARG A 229 -24.95 -5.53 -9.15
N LEU A 230 -23.99 -5.06 -9.94
CA LEU A 230 -24.22 -4.02 -10.93
C LEU A 230 -25.18 -4.49 -12.03
N ASN A 231 -24.97 -5.69 -12.57
CA ASN A 231 -25.90 -6.31 -13.52
C ASN A 231 -27.32 -6.41 -12.96
N GLY A 232 -27.47 -6.92 -11.74
CA GLY A 232 -28.78 -7.02 -11.10
C GLY A 232 -29.43 -5.65 -10.87
N ALA A 233 -28.65 -4.62 -10.53
CA ALA A 233 -29.16 -3.25 -10.40
C ALA A 233 -29.59 -2.62 -11.74
N LEU A 234 -29.06 -3.10 -12.86
CA LEU A 234 -29.49 -2.74 -14.22
C LEU A 234 -30.69 -3.57 -14.70
N GLY A 235 -31.23 -4.46 -13.87
CA GLY A 235 -32.34 -5.36 -14.23
C GLY A 235 -31.93 -6.57 -15.05
N GLY A 236 -30.63 -6.82 -15.21
CA GLY A 236 -30.12 -7.95 -15.98
C GLY A 236 -30.24 -9.28 -15.25
N THR A 237 -30.40 -10.34 -16.03
CA THR A 237 -30.40 -11.75 -15.63
C THR A 237 -29.00 -12.33 -15.51
N ASP A 238 -28.88 -13.54 -14.97
CA ASP A 238 -27.61 -14.29 -14.93
C ASP A 238 -27.06 -14.60 -16.32
N GLU A 239 -27.93 -14.83 -17.30
CA GLU A 239 -27.53 -15.06 -18.69
C GLU A 239 -26.94 -13.79 -19.29
N GLU A 240 -27.58 -12.63 -19.07
CA GLU A 240 -27.08 -11.34 -19.51
C GLU A 240 -25.77 -10.96 -18.83
N TYR A 241 -25.59 -11.29 -17.54
CA TYR A 241 -24.29 -11.12 -16.87
C TYR A 241 -23.18 -11.92 -17.58
N ARG A 242 -23.44 -13.19 -17.91
CA ARG A 242 -22.45 -14.04 -18.62
C ARG A 242 -22.16 -13.52 -20.03
N ARG A 243 -23.17 -13.00 -20.73
CA ARG A 243 -23.01 -12.35 -22.04
C ARG A 243 -22.17 -11.08 -21.92
N ALA A 244 -22.44 -10.24 -20.92
CA ALA A 244 -21.68 -9.03 -20.65
C ALA A 244 -20.22 -9.36 -20.34
N LEU A 245 -19.95 -10.36 -19.49
CA LEU A 245 -18.59 -10.84 -19.22
C LEU A 245 -17.87 -11.33 -20.49
N ALA A 246 -18.55 -12.09 -21.35
CA ALA A 246 -17.95 -12.58 -22.59
C ALA A 246 -17.58 -11.46 -23.57
N GLY A 247 -18.31 -10.34 -23.55
CA GLY A 247 -17.99 -9.13 -24.32
C GLY A 247 -17.01 -8.17 -23.64
N SER A 248 -16.58 -8.47 -22.41
CA SER A 248 -15.75 -7.57 -21.60
C SER A 248 -14.26 -7.68 -21.94
N LEU A 249 -13.53 -6.60 -21.68
CA LEU A 249 -12.09 -6.52 -21.84
C LEU A 249 -11.45 -6.00 -20.55
N THR A 250 -10.28 -6.55 -20.21
CA THR A 250 -9.33 -5.93 -19.27
C THR A 250 -8.02 -5.73 -20.03
N PRO A 251 -7.68 -4.50 -20.46
CA PRO A 251 -6.40 -4.21 -21.09
C PRO A 251 -5.26 -4.09 -20.07
#